data_AF-A0A3D5LE35-F1
#
_entry.id   AF-A0A3D5LE35-F1
#
_cell.length_a   1.000
_cell.length_b   1.000
_cell.length_c   1.000
_cell.angle_alpha   90.00
_cell.angle_beta   90.00
_cell.angle_gamma   90.00
#
_symmetry.space_group_name_H-M   'P 1'
#
loop_
_entity.id
_entity.type
_entity.pdbx_description
1 polymer ?
#
loop_
_entity_poly.entity_id
_entity_poly.type
_entity_poly.pdbx_seq_one_letter_code
_entity_poly.pdbx_strand_id
1 'polypeptide(L)'
;MSQEVYEMITRLDRERIETHLVVQCAPMISGMKVSNLLNVEKKLAPQMKQVLERSGISYYLLLESEDKATFLVYREDGLKAYLMQDRVCQSMKSFGYESLDLNDVLSCFQKRYADCMEQIAEFPHEMGLLLGYPVEDVEGFIENKGHNYLYAGYWKVYGHVEEKKALFNRYEEARKVLIQLLASGRSVSEMAACYA
;
A
#
# COMPACT_ATOMS: atom_id res chain seq x y z
N MET A 1 -6.16 10.41 -10.65
CA MET A 1 -4.88 11.13 -10.67
C MET A 1 -5.08 12.44 -11.40
N SER A 2 -4.65 13.56 -10.82
CA SER A 2 -4.76 14.86 -11.48
C SER A 2 -3.80 15.00 -12.67
N GLN A 3 -4.15 15.85 -13.64
CA GLN A 3 -3.32 16.14 -14.81
C GLN A 3 -1.97 16.74 -14.41
N GLU A 4 -1.96 17.60 -13.39
CA GLU A 4 -0.75 18.18 -12.80
C GLU A 4 0.22 17.12 -12.26
N VAL A 5 -0.28 16.14 -11.49
CA VAL A 5 0.55 15.03 -10.97
C VAL A 5 1.12 14.21 -12.11
N TYR A 6 0.32 13.94 -13.14
CA TYR A 6 0.78 13.21 -14.32
C TYR A 6 1.93 13.94 -15.02
N GLU A 7 1.82 15.25 -15.23
CA GLU A 7 2.87 16.08 -15.83
C GLU A 7 4.14 16.17 -14.97
N MET A 8 4.02 16.13 -13.65
CA MET A 8 5.20 16.06 -12.78
C MET A 8 5.89 14.70 -12.90
N ILE A 9 5.12 13.60 -12.94
CA ILE A 9 5.67 12.23 -13.06
C ILE A 9 6.35 12.02 -14.43
N THR A 10 5.85 12.62 -15.51
CA THR A 10 6.52 12.52 -16.82
C THR A 10 7.87 13.22 -16.87
N ARG A 11 8.11 14.19 -15.99
CA ARG A 11 9.41 14.89 -15.86
C ARG A 11 10.40 14.17 -14.96
N LEU A 12 9.94 13.22 -14.14
CA LEU A 12 10.81 12.40 -13.32
C LEU A 12 11.46 11.30 -14.16
N ASP A 13 12.67 10.94 -13.78
CA ASP A 13 13.33 9.74 -14.31
C ASP A 13 12.55 8.50 -13.85
N ARG A 14 11.90 7.84 -14.80
CA ARG A 14 11.06 6.66 -14.56
C ARG A 14 11.87 5.39 -14.32
N GLU A 15 13.17 5.41 -14.58
CA GLU A 15 14.05 4.26 -14.30
C GLU A 15 14.56 4.28 -12.85
N ARG A 16 14.40 5.39 -12.13
CA ARG A 16 14.82 5.52 -10.73
C ARG A 16 13.84 4.90 -9.76
N ILE A 17 14.36 4.11 -8.83
CA ILE A 17 13.57 3.46 -7.80
C ILE A 17 12.83 4.45 -6.87
N GLU A 18 13.43 5.61 -6.60
CA GLU A 18 12.81 6.65 -5.76
C GLU A 18 11.53 7.20 -6.41
N THR A 19 11.51 7.30 -7.74
CA THR A 19 10.30 7.67 -8.50
C THR A 19 9.19 6.64 -8.27
N HIS A 20 9.51 5.34 -8.36
CA HIS A 20 8.53 4.29 -8.10
C HIS A 20 8.00 4.33 -6.65
N LEU A 21 8.89 4.52 -5.67
CA LEU A 21 8.53 4.64 -4.26
C LEU A 21 7.60 5.82 -3.98
N VAL A 22 7.96 7.02 -4.46
CA VAL A 22 7.15 8.22 -4.24
C VAL A 22 5.80 8.13 -4.96
N VAL A 23 5.79 7.69 -6.22
CA VAL A 23 4.56 7.63 -7.01
C VAL A 23 3.59 6.57 -6.46
N GLN A 24 4.08 5.41 -6.03
CA GLN A 24 3.20 4.34 -5.56
C GLN A 24 2.86 4.48 -4.08
N CYS A 25 3.81 4.90 -3.25
CA CYS A 25 3.74 4.80 -1.80
C CYS A 25 3.68 6.15 -1.08
N ALA A 26 3.42 7.26 -1.79
CA ALA A 26 3.30 8.59 -1.20
C ALA A 26 2.43 8.65 0.08
N PRO A 27 1.23 8.06 0.13
CA PRO A 27 0.42 8.06 1.35
C PRO A 27 1.08 7.35 2.54
N MET A 28 1.88 6.31 2.30
CA MET A 28 2.60 5.60 3.36
C MET A 28 3.85 6.38 3.80
N ILE A 29 4.62 6.92 2.84
CA ILE A 29 5.80 7.74 3.13
C ILE A 29 5.41 8.97 3.97
N SER A 30 4.27 9.59 3.67
CA SER A 30 3.70 10.73 4.42
C SER A 30 2.97 10.36 5.71
N GLY A 31 3.02 9.10 6.14
CA GLY A 31 2.43 8.65 7.41
C GLY A 31 0.89 8.56 7.41
N MET A 32 0.22 8.76 6.28
CA MET A 32 -1.24 8.67 6.19
C MET A 32 -1.74 7.22 6.06
N LYS A 33 -0.88 6.30 5.62
CA LYS A 33 -1.15 4.85 5.56
C LYS A 33 -0.07 4.05 6.28
N VAL A 34 -0.46 2.94 6.89
CA VAL A 34 0.46 2.01 7.56
C VAL A 34 1.25 1.14 6.58
N SER A 35 0.74 0.96 5.35
CA SER A 35 1.38 0.16 4.31
C SER A 35 0.95 0.58 2.90
N ASN A 36 1.64 0.02 1.89
CA ASN A 36 1.23 0.07 0.50
C ASN A 36 1.84 -1.10 -0.30
N LEU A 37 1.24 -1.45 -1.44
CA LEU A 37 1.92 -2.30 -2.44
C LEU A 37 2.95 -1.48 -3.22
N LEU A 38 4.07 -2.09 -3.54
CA LEU A 38 5.10 -1.53 -4.40
C LEU A 38 5.44 -2.55 -5.48
N ASN A 39 5.12 -2.20 -6.73
CA ASN A 39 5.48 -2.97 -7.90
C ASN A 39 6.70 -2.34 -8.58
N VAL A 40 7.76 -3.12 -8.75
CA VAL A 40 9.01 -2.67 -9.37
C VAL A 40 9.53 -3.73 -10.32
N GLU A 41 10.34 -3.30 -11.28
CA GLU A 41 11.14 -4.25 -12.05
C GLU A 41 12.12 -4.96 -11.11
N LYS A 42 12.32 -6.26 -11.32
CA LYS A 42 13.18 -7.12 -10.50
C LYS A 42 14.60 -6.56 -10.39
N LYS A 43 15.12 -5.97 -11.47
CA LYS A 43 16.44 -5.32 -11.52
C LYS A 43 16.60 -4.15 -10.54
N LEU A 44 15.50 -3.49 -10.16
CA LEU A 44 15.49 -2.35 -9.23
C LEU A 44 15.32 -2.79 -7.77
N ALA A 45 14.98 -4.06 -7.51
CA ALA A 45 14.77 -4.55 -6.15
C ALA A 45 16.00 -4.38 -5.22
N PRO A 46 17.26 -4.61 -5.65
CA PRO A 46 18.42 -4.34 -4.80
C PRO A 46 18.56 -2.86 -4.40
N GLN A 47 18.32 -1.94 -5.34
CA GLN A 47 18.37 -0.49 -5.06
C GLN A 47 17.24 -0.07 -4.12
N MET A 48 16.05 -0.65 -4.30
CA MET A 48 14.90 -0.43 -3.42
C MET A 48 15.22 -0.78 -1.97
N LYS A 49 15.82 -1.96 -1.73
CA LYS A 49 16.21 -2.40 -0.38
C LYS A 49 17.15 -1.39 0.28
N GLN A 50 18.18 -0.92 -0.44
CA GLN A 50 19.12 0.07 0.07
C GLN A 50 18.46 1.41 0.46
N VAL A 51 17.47 1.86 -0.31
CA VAL A 51 16.72 3.09 -0.01
C VAL A 51 15.85 2.89 1.24
N LEU A 52 15.18 1.73 1.34
CA LEU A 52 14.25 1.45 2.44
C LEU A 52 14.96 1.21 3.78
N GLU A 53 16.11 0.53 3.78
CA GLU A 53 16.95 0.30 4.98
C GLU A 53 17.29 1.60 5.72
N ARG A 54 17.40 2.72 4.99
CA ARG A 54 17.71 4.04 5.56
C ARG A 54 16.48 4.86 5.97
N SER A 55 15.28 4.34 5.78
CA SER A 55 14.02 5.10 5.89
C SER A 55 13.12 4.67 7.05
N GLY A 56 13.44 3.59 7.76
CA GLY A 56 12.56 3.01 8.79
C GLY A 56 11.30 2.37 8.24
N ILE A 57 11.26 2.10 6.94
CA ILE A 57 10.17 1.41 6.25
C ILE A 57 10.60 -0.04 6.02
N SER A 58 9.81 -0.97 6.55
CA SER A 58 9.96 -2.40 6.34
C SER A 58 9.33 -2.82 5.00
N TYR A 59 9.77 -3.96 4.47
CA TYR A 59 9.21 -4.53 3.25
C TYR A 59 9.10 -6.05 3.35
N TYR A 60 8.16 -6.61 2.61
CA TYR A 60 7.95 -8.06 2.50
C TYR A 60 7.66 -8.42 1.04
N LEU A 61 8.37 -9.40 0.50
CA LEU A 61 8.17 -9.85 -0.88
C LEU A 61 6.88 -10.69 -0.96
N LEU A 62 5.93 -10.30 -1.79
CA LEU A 62 4.68 -11.04 -1.99
C LEU A 62 4.75 -11.98 -3.19
N LEU A 63 5.29 -11.47 -4.31
CA LEU A 63 5.40 -12.22 -5.54
C LEU A 63 6.58 -11.73 -6.36
N GLU A 64 7.30 -12.65 -6.97
CA GLU A 64 8.36 -12.36 -7.92
C GLU A 64 8.10 -13.14 -9.22
N SER A 65 8.09 -12.43 -10.34
CA SER A 65 8.08 -13.01 -11.69
C SER A 65 9.48 -12.92 -12.32
N GLU A 66 9.58 -13.25 -13.61
CA GLU A 66 10.83 -13.14 -14.35
C GLU A 66 11.36 -11.68 -14.38
N ASP A 67 10.48 -10.71 -14.57
CA ASP A 67 10.80 -9.30 -14.80
C ASP A 67 10.38 -8.35 -13.66
N LYS A 68 9.46 -8.76 -12.78
CA LYS A 68 8.85 -7.88 -11.78
C LYS A 68 8.86 -8.50 -10.38
N ALA A 69 8.80 -7.64 -9.39
CA ALA A 69 8.62 -8.01 -8.00
C ALA A 69 7.56 -7.11 -7.35
N THR A 70 6.67 -7.73 -6.59
CA THR A 70 5.63 -7.08 -5.80
C THR A 70 6.00 -7.18 -4.33
N PHE A 71 6.11 -6.04 -3.67
CA PHE A 71 6.39 -5.94 -2.23
C PHE A 71 5.20 -5.32 -1.50
N LEU A 72 4.94 -5.78 -0.28
CA LEU A 72 4.26 -4.97 0.71
C LEU A 72 5.31 -4.12 1.41
N VAL A 73 5.21 -2.80 1.32
CA VAL A 73 6.04 -1.87 2.10
C VAL A 73 5.20 -1.29 3.24
N TYR A 74 5.74 -1.24 4.45
CA TYR A 74 4.96 -0.91 5.64
C TYR A 74 5.83 -0.35 6.77
N ARG A 75 5.19 0.35 7.71
CA ARG A 75 5.80 0.71 9.00
C ARG A 75 5.46 -0.38 10.00
N GLU A 76 6.47 -1.08 10.51
CA GLU A 76 6.29 -2.30 11.30
C GLU A 76 5.42 -2.09 12.54
N ASP A 77 5.76 -1.11 13.38
CA ASP A 77 5.01 -0.82 14.60
C ASP A 77 3.58 -0.37 14.29
N GLY A 78 3.41 0.45 13.25
CA GLY A 78 2.10 0.92 12.80
C GLY A 78 1.21 -0.21 12.29
N LEU A 79 1.76 -1.16 11.53
CA LEU A 79 1.02 -2.30 11.01
C LEU A 79 0.66 -3.30 12.13
N LYS A 80 1.58 -3.56 13.07
CA LYS A 80 1.30 -4.36 14.28
C LYS A 80 0.17 -3.74 15.09
N ALA A 81 0.25 -2.44 15.39
CA ALA A 81 -0.79 -1.75 16.13
C ALA A 81 -2.14 -1.75 15.40
N TYR A 82 -2.14 -1.61 14.07
CA TYR A 82 -3.35 -1.69 13.25
C TYR A 82 -4.02 -3.08 13.33
N LEU A 83 -3.24 -4.17 13.21
CA LEU A 83 -3.77 -5.54 13.30
C LEU A 83 -4.41 -5.84 14.67
N MET A 84 -3.97 -5.16 15.72
CA MET A 84 -4.51 -5.30 17.07
C MET A 84 -5.78 -4.50 17.34
N GLN A 85 -6.25 -3.67 16.40
CA GLN A 85 -7.52 -2.97 16.55
C GLN A 85 -8.69 -3.96 16.51
N ASP A 86 -9.66 -3.80 17.42
CA ASP A 86 -10.76 -4.77 17.61
C ASP A 86 -11.48 -5.13 16.31
N ARG A 87 -11.86 -4.13 15.49
CA ARG A 87 -12.54 -4.38 14.21
C ARG A 87 -11.64 -5.14 13.22
N VAL A 88 -10.37 -4.79 13.12
CA VAL A 88 -9.41 -5.44 12.21
C VAL A 88 -9.19 -6.89 12.65
N CYS A 89 -8.99 -7.12 13.95
CA CYS A 89 -8.85 -8.45 14.53
C CYS A 89 -10.06 -9.35 14.23
N GLN A 90 -11.28 -8.81 14.38
CA GLN A 90 -12.50 -9.54 14.06
C GLN A 90 -12.59 -9.93 12.57
N SER A 91 -12.30 -8.99 11.66
CA SER A 91 -12.32 -9.27 10.22
C SER A 91 -11.20 -10.23 9.81
N MET A 92 -9.99 -10.10 10.35
CA MET A 92 -8.90 -11.04 10.08
C MET A 92 -9.25 -12.46 10.54
N LYS A 93 -9.88 -12.62 11.71
CA LYS A 93 -10.38 -13.91 12.17
C LYS A 93 -11.45 -14.50 11.25
N SER A 94 -12.37 -13.67 10.75
CA SER A 94 -13.37 -14.14 9.78
C SER A 94 -12.77 -14.55 8.43
N PHE A 95 -11.59 -14.03 8.08
CA PHE A 95 -10.80 -14.47 6.92
C PHE A 95 -9.97 -15.74 7.20
N GLY A 96 -10.11 -16.34 8.38
CA GLY A 96 -9.45 -17.59 8.76
C GLY A 96 -8.06 -17.42 9.38
N TYR A 97 -7.72 -16.24 9.90
CA TYR A 97 -6.46 -16.04 10.63
C TYR A 97 -6.63 -16.37 12.12
N GLU A 98 -5.86 -17.36 12.60
CA GLU A 98 -5.82 -17.74 14.02
C GLU A 98 -4.79 -16.91 14.82
N SER A 99 -3.68 -16.58 14.18
CA SER A 99 -2.61 -15.71 14.69
C SER A 99 -2.65 -14.37 14.00
N LEU A 100 -2.45 -13.30 14.78
CA LEU A 100 -2.26 -11.93 14.28
C LEU A 100 -0.81 -11.45 14.48
N ASP A 101 0.12 -12.38 14.76
CA ASP A 101 1.54 -12.06 14.64
C ASP A 101 1.83 -11.62 13.21
N LEU A 102 2.63 -10.56 13.07
CA LEU A 102 2.87 -9.96 11.77
C LEU A 102 3.53 -10.94 10.79
N ASN A 103 4.46 -11.78 11.24
CA ASN A 103 5.15 -12.72 10.35
C ASN A 103 4.20 -13.81 9.87
N ASP A 104 3.36 -14.34 10.77
CA ASP A 104 2.34 -15.34 10.43
C ASP A 104 1.35 -14.77 9.41
N VAL A 105 0.88 -13.54 9.64
CA VAL A 105 -0.04 -12.84 8.75
C VAL A 105 0.58 -12.64 7.37
N LEU A 106 1.81 -12.11 7.30
CA LEU A 106 2.51 -11.85 6.05
C LEU A 106 2.82 -13.14 5.28
N SER A 107 3.23 -14.21 5.96
CA SER A 107 3.50 -15.49 5.34
C SER A 107 2.23 -16.12 4.74
N CYS A 108 1.11 -16.07 5.47
CA CYS A 108 -0.15 -16.59 4.97
C CYS A 108 -0.67 -15.74 3.80
N PHE A 109 -0.60 -14.42 3.92
CA PHE A 109 -1.01 -13.49 2.88
C PHE A 109 -0.18 -13.68 1.59
N GLN A 110 1.14 -13.85 1.69
CA GLN A 110 2.01 -14.12 0.55
C GLN A 110 1.52 -15.34 -0.23
N LYS A 111 1.25 -16.45 0.48
CA LYS A 111 0.78 -17.68 -0.15
C LYS A 111 -0.56 -17.45 -0.86
N ARG A 112 -1.55 -16.87 -0.18
CA ARG A 112 -2.87 -16.59 -0.76
C ARG A 112 -2.80 -15.62 -1.95
N TYR A 113 -1.91 -14.63 -1.87
CA TYR A 113 -1.66 -13.70 -2.97
C TYR A 113 -1.07 -14.43 -4.18
N ALA A 114 -0.06 -15.28 -4.00
CA ALA A 114 0.52 -16.08 -5.08
C ALA A 114 -0.51 -17.04 -5.70
N ASP A 115 -1.23 -17.81 -4.88
CA ASP A 115 -2.29 -18.73 -5.33
C ASP A 115 -3.36 -18.00 -6.17
N CYS A 116 -3.72 -16.77 -5.77
CA CYS A 116 -4.65 -15.94 -6.52
C CYS A 116 -4.09 -15.50 -7.89
N MET A 117 -2.82 -15.09 -7.95
CA MET A 117 -2.18 -14.69 -9.20
C MET A 117 -2.02 -15.86 -10.19
N GLU A 118 -1.91 -17.09 -9.67
CA GLU A 118 -1.93 -18.33 -10.46
C GLU A 118 -3.34 -18.82 -10.81
N GLN A 119 -4.39 -18.07 -10.45
CA GLN A 119 -5.81 -18.43 -10.64
C GLN A 119 -6.21 -19.73 -9.93
N ILE A 120 -5.48 -20.11 -8.89
CA ILE A 120 -5.74 -21.29 -8.05
C ILE A 120 -6.78 -20.97 -6.97
N ALA A 121 -6.78 -19.74 -6.46
CA ALA A 121 -7.63 -19.28 -5.37
C ALA A 121 -8.31 -17.94 -5.65
N GLU A 122 -9.33 -17.62 -4.85
CA GLU A 122 -9.98 -16.31 -4.87
C GLU A 122 -9.05 -15.21 -4.31
N PHE A 123 -9.40 -13.96 -4.60
CA PHE A 123 -8.60 -12.81 -4.23
C PHE A 123 -8.54 -12.59 -2.71
N PRO A 124 -7.33 -12.49 -2.10
CA PRO A 124 -7.18 -12.39 -0.66
C PRO A 124 -7.84 -11.13 -0.12
N HIS A 125 -8.88 -11.32 0.70
CA HIS A 125 -9.68 -10.23 1.26
C HIS A 125 -8.87 -9.39 2.26
N GLU A 126 -7.96 -10.03 3.00
CA GLU A 126 -7.02 -9.39 3.91
C GLU A 126 -6.16 -8.31 3.22
N MET A 127 -6.00 -8.33 1.90
CA MET A 127 -5.25 -7.30 1.19
C MET A 127 -5.83 -5.91 1.45
N GLY A 128 -7.16 -5.77 1.49
CA GLY A 128 -7.80 -4.50 1.77
C GLY A 128 -7.39 -3.96 3.14
N LEU A 129 -7.44 -4.82 4.16
CA LEU A 129 -7.06 -4.47 5.53
C LEU A 129 -5.56 -4.19 5.64
N LEU A 130 -4.72 -5.05 5.07
CA LEU A 130 -3.27 -4.88 5.10
C LEU A 130 -2.87 -3.56 4.45
N LEU A 131 -3.59 -3.10 3.41
CA LEU A 131 -3.42 -1.79 2.78
C LEU A 131 -4.06 -0.63 3.55
N GLY A 132 -4.54 -0.85 4.77
CA GLY A 132 -5.15 0.16 5.63
C GLY A 132 -6.47 0.71 5.10
N TYR A 133 -7.22 -0.08 4.31
CA TYR A 133 -8.56 0.32 3.93
C TYR A 133 -9.51 0.20 5.13
N PRO A 134 -10.51 1.09 5.22
CA PRO A 134 -11.52 1.00 6.25
C PRO A 134 -12.24 -0.35 6.21
N VAL A 135 -12.46 -0.95 7.38
CA VAL A 135 -13.05 -2.29 7.51
C VAL A 135 -14.40 -2.37 6.79
N GLU A 136 -15.24 -1.33 6.91
CA GLU A 136 -16.54 -1.28 6.24
C GLU A 136 -16.46 -1.32 4.70
N ASP A 137 -15.39 -0.78 4.11
CA ASP A 137 -15.21 -0.82 2.66
C ASP A 137 -14.68 -2.18 2.20
N VAL A 138 -13.90 -2.87 3.04
CA VAL A 138 -13.44 -4.24 2.78
C VAL A 138 -14.60 -5.22 2.89
N GLU A 139 -15.36 -5.16 3.99
CA GLU A 139 -16.55 -5.99 4.20
C GLU A 139 -17.58 -5.75 3.09
N GLY A 140 -17.86 -4.48 2.78
CA GLY A 140 -18.75 -4.12 1.68
C GLY A 140 -18.29 -4.64 0.31
N PHE A 141 -16.98 -4.64 0.04
CA PHE A 141 -16.43 -5.22 -1.18
C PHE A 141 -16.68 -6.72 -1.28
N ILE A 142 -16.50 -7.45 -0.18
CA ILE A 142 -16.71 -8.90 -0.12
C ILE A 142 -18.21 -9.21 -0.30
N GLU A 143 -19.06 -8.59 0.51
CA GLU A 143 -20.52 -8.79 0.49
C GLU A 143 -21.12 -8.52 -0.90
N ASN A 144 -20.67 -7.45 -1.55
CA ASN A 144 -21.17 -7.06 -2.87
C ASN A 144 -20.36 -7.64 -4.03
N LYS A 145 -19.37 -8.50 -3.77
CA LYS A 145 -18.46 -9.06 -4.78
C LYS A 145 -17.86 -7.97 -5.68
N GLY A 146 -17.51 -6.82 -5.10
CA GLY A 146 -16.99 -5.64 -5.78
C GLY A 146 -18.01 -4.82 -6.57
N HIS A 147 -19.30 -5.10 -6.50
CA HIS A 147 -20.36 -4.31 -7.16
C HIS A 147 -20.99 -3.33 -6.17
N ASN A 148 -21.99 -2.54 -6.61
CA ASN A 148 -22.81 -1.65 -5.77
C ASN A 148 -22.03 -0.65 -4.88
N TYR A 149 -20.82 -0.28 -5.28
CA TYR A 149 -20.05 0.72 -4.56
C TYR A 149 -20.66 2.12 -4.76
N LEU A 150 -20.59 2.95 -3.72
CA LEU A 150 -21.11 4.31 -3.75
C LEU A 150 -20.17 5.28 -4.47
N TYR A 151 -18.87 5.00 -4.40
CA TYR A 151 -17.83 5.79 -5.05
C TYR A 151 -16.59 4.92 -5.32
N ALA A 152 -15.82 5.24 -6.35
CA ALA A 152 -14.56 4.57 -6.65
C ALA A 152 -13.44 5.60 -6.81
N GLY A 153 -12.38 5.43 -6.02
CA GLY A 153 -11.17 6.24 -6.07
C GLY A 153 -9.94 5.37 -5.88
N TYR A 154 -9.23 5.54 -4.76
CA TYR A 154 -8.12 4.65 -4.39
C TYR A 154 -8.59 3.21 -4.11
N TRP A 155 -9.83 3.06 -3.65
CA TRP A 155 -10.56 1.80 -3.52
C TRP A 155 -12.04 2.03 -3.79
N LYS A 156 -12.84 0.94 -3.78
CA LYS A 156 -14.30 0.99 -3.88
C LYS A 156 -14.90 1.29 -2.51
N VAL A 157 -15.66 2.37 -2.41
CA VAL A 157 -16.23 2.89 -1.16
C VAL A 157 -17.66 2.40 -1.00
N TYR A 158 -17.96 1.86 0.17
CA TYR A 158 -19.26 1.32 0.57
C TYR A 158 -19.91 2.13 1.70
N GLY A 159 -19.15 3.00 2.39
CA GLY A 159 -19.68 3.93 3.39
C GLY A 159 -18.90 5.23 3.50
N HIS A 160 -19.53 6.25 4.11
CA HIS A 160 -18.87 7.53 4.45
C HIS A 160 -18.22 8.24 3.24
N VAL A 161 -18.94 8.30 2.12
CA VAL A 161 -18.41 8.73 0.80
C VAL A 161 -17.64 10.06 0.84
N GLU A 162 -18.20 11.08 1.50
CA GLU A 162 -17.56 12.39 1.55
C GLU A 162 -16.26 12.39 2.38
N GLU A 163 -16.21 11.60 3.46
CA GLU A 163 -14.97 11.40 4.24
C GLU A 163 -13.90 10.68 3.42
N LYS A 164 -14.28 9.64 2.65
CA LYS A 164 -13.33 8.91 1.80
C LYS A 164 -12.83 9.79 0.64
N LYS A 165 -13.69 10.62 0.04
CA LYS A 165 -13.28 11.62 -0.96
C LYS A 165 -12.29 12.63 -0.37
N ALA A 166 -12.55 13.15 0.83
CA ALA A 166 -11.63 14.04 1.52
C ALA A 166 -10.28 13.35 1.83
N LEU A 167 -10.30 12.07 2.22
CA LEU A 167 -9.09 11.27 2.43
C LEU A 167 -8.31 11.08 1.12
N PHE A 168 -8.97 10.75 0.01
CA PHE A 168 -8.32 10.60 -1.29
C PHE A 168 -7.69 11.90 -1.77
N ASN A 169 -8.34 13.04 -1.54
CA ASN A 169 -7.76 14.34 -1.85
C ASN A 169 -6.48 14.58 -1.05
N ARG A 170 -6.46 14.24 0.25
CA ARG A 170 -5.22 14.32 1.06
C ARG A 170 -4.11 13.43 0.51
N TYR A 171 -4.43 12.24 -0.01
CA TYR A 171 -3.44 11.37 -0.65
C TYR A 171 -2.88 11.98 -1.95
N GLU A 172 -3.73 12.60 -2.78
CA GLU A 172 -3.27 13.30 -3.97
C GLU A 172 -2.36 14.48 -3.61
N GLU A 173 -2.71 15.26 -2.59
CA GLU A 173 -1.87 16.38 -2.14
C GLU A 173 -0.53 15.91 -1.55
N ALA A 174 -0.53 14.85 -0.73
CA ALA A 174 0.70 14.25 -0.25
C ALA A 174 1.60 13.76 -1.39
N ARG A 175 1.00 13.15 -2.42
CA ARG A 175 1.71 12.71 -3.63
C ARG A 175 2.35 13.88 -4.36
N LYS A 176 1.64 15.00 -4.54
CA LYS A 176 2.20 16.23 -5.16
C LYS A 176 3.41 16.73 -4.39
N VAL A 177 3.29 16.88 -3.08
CA VAL A 177 4.37 17.38 -2.22
C VAL A 177 5.60 16.48 -2.30
N LEU A 178 5.43 15.16 -2.19
CA LEU A 178 6.57 14.23 -2.24
C LEU A 178 7.23 14.20 -3.63
N ILE A 179 6.48 14.33 -4.71
CA ILE A 179 7.03 14.45 -6.07
C ILE A 179 7.86 15.73 -6.21
N GLN A 180 7.38 16.86 -5.69
CA GLN A 180 8.12 18.13 -5.71
C GLN A 180 9.41 18.05 -4.88
N LEU A 181 9.34 17.44 -3.70
CA LEU A 181 10.52 17.21 -2.86
C LEU A 181 11.55 16.31 -3.55
N LEU A 182 11.11 15.23 -4.21
CA LEU A 182 12.00 14.37 -4.98
C LEU A 182 12.64 15.14 -6.15
N ALA A 183 11.87 15.96 -6.87
CA ALA A 183 12.39 16.80 -7.96
C ALA A 183 13.40 17.86 -7.47
N SER A 184 13.28 18.32 -6.22
CA SER A 184 14.25 19.21 -5.57
C SER A 184 15.51 18.49 -5.06
N GLY A 185 15.61 17.16 -5.23
CA GLY A 185 16.77 16.36 -4.83
C GLY A 185 16.68 15.74 -3.44
N ARG A 186 15.55 15.86 -2.73
CA ARG A 186 15.36 15.23 -1.42
C ARG A 186 15.18 13.71 -1.58
N SER A 187 15.86 12.93 -0.75
CA SER A 187 15.77 11.48 -0.74
C SER A 187 14.50 10.95 -0.06
N VAL A 188 14.11 9.71 -0.40
CA VAL A 188 12.96 9.03 0.24
C VAL A 188 13.16 8.88 1.74
N SER A 189 14.38 8.58 2.17
CA SER A 189 14.73 8.43 3.59
C SER A 189 14.51 9.73 4.37
N GLU A 190 14.93 10.88 3.83
CA GLU A 190 14.68 12.20 4.45
C GLU A 190 13.18 12.54 4.49
N MET A 191 12.42 12.17 3.46
CA MET A 191 10.98 12.39 3.43
C MET A 191 10.25 11.52 4.47
N ALA A 192 10.64 10.24 4.58
CA ALA A 192 10.02 9.29 5.50
C ALA A 192 10.33 9.59 6.97
N ALA A 193 11.51 10.16 7.26
CA ALA A 193 11.94 10.54 8.60
C ALA A 193 11.09 11.67 9.23
N CYS A 194 10.41 12.50 8.42
CA CYS A 194 9.48 13.51 8.94
C CYS A 194 8.23 12.92 9.60
N TYR A 195 7.98 11.62 9.41
CA TYR A 195 6.77 10.91 9.85
C TYR A 195 7.10 9.60 10.58
N ALA A 196 8.35 9.47 11.04
CA ALA A 196 8.85 8.31 11.79
C ALA A 196 8.61 8.49 13.30
#